data_AF-A0A432HYL2-F1
#
_entry.id   AF-A0A432HYL2-F1
#
_cell.length_a   1.000
_cell.length_b   1.000
_cell.length_c   1.000
_cell.angle_alpha   90.00
_cell.angle_beta   90.00
_cell.angle_gamma   90.00
#
_symmetry.space_group_name_H-M   'P 1'
#
loop_
_entity.id
_entity.type
_entity.pdbx_description
1 polymer ?
#
loop_
_entity_poly.entity_id
_entity_poly.type
_entity_poly.pdbx_seq_one_letter_code
_entity_poly.pdbx_strand_id
1 'polypeptide(L)' 'MFQKLIKKTNLDVEERTFSVCYYETPKMNGASRYSAEVVFHPRDHMILDADSVKGLETKLACLVRASFYGRMLVETGTSV' A
#
# COMPACT_ATOMS: atom_id res chain seq x y z
N MET A 1 19.20 -7.06 4.06
CA MET A 1 18.23 -6.89 5.16
C MET A 1 16.93 -7.52 4.69
N PHE A 2 16.45 -8.57 5.35
CA PHE A 2 15.31 -9.37 4.89
C PHE A 2 14.00 -8.73 5.38
N GLN A 3 13.03 -8.55 4.48
CA GLN A 3 11.69 -8.06 4.85
C GLN A 3 10.83 -9.26 5.24
N LYS A 4 10.29 -9.25 6.45
CA LYS A 4 9.38 -10.29 6.95
C LYS A 4 7.94 -9.87 6.64
N LEU A 5 7.20 -10.68 5.90
CA LEU A 5 5.75 -10.49 5.78
C LEU A 5 5.08 -10.73 7.14
N ILE A 6 4.34 -9.74 7.64
CA ILE A 6 3.71 -9.77 8.97
C ILE A 6 2.18 -9.79 8.92
N LYS A 7 1.57 -9.27 7.87
CA LYS A 7 0.11 -9.20 7.72
C LYS A 7 -0.27 -9.16 6.24
N LYS A 8 -1.37 -9.83 5.90
CA LYS A 8 -2.08 -9.65 4.63
C LYS A 8 -3.51 -9.25 4.94
N THR A 9 -4.04 -8.32 4.18
CA THR A 9 -5.43 -7.89 4.31
C THR A 9 -5.97 -7.42 2.96
N ASN A 10 -7.27 -7.22 2.92
CA ASN A 10 -7.95 -6.64 1.79
C ASN A 10 -8.43 -5.26 2.21
N LEU A 11 -8.26 -4.28 1.32
CA LEU A 11 -8.74 -2.93 1.50
C LEU A 11 -9.81 -2.66 0.46
N ASP A 12 -11.04 -2.49 0.93
CA ASP A 12 -12.17 -2.12 0.10
C ASP A 12 -12.18 -0.62 -0.13
N VAL A 13 -12.22 -0.22 -1.41
CA VAL A 13 -12.32 1.16 -1.86
C VAL A 13 -13.40 1.20 -2.93
N GLU A 14 -14.55 1.76 -2.58
CA GLU A 14 -15.75 1.77 -3.43
C GLU A 14 -16.13 0.34 -3.88
N GLU A 15 -16.16 0.08 -5.19
CA GLU A 15 -16.53 -1.22 -5.78
C GLU A 15 -15.31 -2.12 -6.05
N ARG A 16 -14.10 -1.75 -5.57
CA ARG A 16 -12.89 -2.54 -5.76
C ARG A 16 -12.24 -2.91 -4.43
N THR A 17 -11.72 -4.14 -4.39
CA THR A 17 -10.96 -4.66 -3.27
C THR A 17 -9.49 -4.79 -3.67
N PHE A 18 -8.59 -4.17 -2.91
CA PHE A 18 -7.15 -4.21 -3.15
C PHE A 18 -6.46 -5.09 -2.11
N SER A 19 -5.59 -5.99 -2.56
CA SER A 19 -4.74 -6.77 -1.65
C SER A 19 -3.62 -5.90 -1.10
N VAL A 20 -3.42 -5.98 0.22
CA VAL A 20 -2.37 -5.25 0.93
C VAL A 20 -1.50 -6.22 1.73
N CYS A 21 -0.19 -6.16 1.49
CA CYS A 21 0.82 -6.91 2.23
C CYS A 21 1.61 -5.95 3.13
N TYR A 22 1.78 -6.29 4.40
CA TYR A 22 2.58 -5.52 5.35
C TYR A 22 3.85 -6.28 5.68
N TYR A 23 4.95 -5.56 5.73
CA TYR A 23 6.27 -6.11 6.01
C TYR A 23 6.92 -5.39 7.18
N GLU A 24 7.72 -6.13 7.92
CA GLU A 24 8.61 -5.62 8.96
C GLU A 24 10.06 -5.80 8.51
N THR A 25 10.86 -4.74 8.70
CA THR A 25 12.28 -4.73 8.43
C THR A 25 13.02 -4.32 9.72
N PRO A 26 13.66 -5.26 10.43
CA PRO A 26 14.34 -4.98 11.70
C PRO A 26 15.65 -4.22 11.46
N LYS A 27 15.83 -3.05 12.08
CA LYS A 27 17.03 -2.20 12.01
C LYS A 27 18.12 -2.69 12.98
N MET A 28 19.37 -2.35 12.68
CA MET A 28 20.52 -2.69 13.52
C MET A 28 20.45 -2.09 14.93
N ASN A 29 19.72 -0.99 15.11
CA ASN A 29 19.55 -0.32 16.41
C ASN A 29 18.39 -0.90 17.26
N GLY A 30 17.85 -2.07 16.89
CA GLY A 30 16.74 -2.72 17.61
C GLY A 30 15.35 -2.15 17.32
N ALA A 31 15.24 -1.07 16.54
CA ALA A 31 13.95 -0.57 16.05
C ALA A 31 13.49 -1.36 14.81
N SER A 32 12.20 -1.26 14.47
CA SER A 32 11.65 -1.81 13.23
C SER A 32 11.18 -0.70 12.29
N ARG A 33 11.32 -0.92 10.98
CA ARG A 33 10.61 -0.17 9.94
C ARG A 33 9.51 -1.04 9.39
N TYR A 34 8.36 -0.47 9.13
CA TYR A 34 7.24 -1.17 8.53
C TYR A 34 6.97 -0.61 7.14
N SER A 35 6.66 -1.49 6.20
CA SER A 35 6.17 -1.11 4.89
C SER A 35 4.85 -1.80 4.57
N ALA A 36 4.05 -1.18 3.71
CA ALA A 36 2.85 -1.78 3.12
C ALA A 36 2.93 -1.68 1.60
N GLU A 37 2.57 -2.76 0.92
CA GLU A 37 2.44 -2.83 -0.53
C GLU A 37 0.97 -3.01 -0.89
N VAL A 38 0.47 -2.15 -1.79
CA VAL A 38 -0.86 -2.24 -2.40
C VAL A 38 -0.69 -2.50 -3.88
N VAL A 39 -1.35 -3.53 -4.39
CA VAL A 39 -1.30 -3.90 -5.81
C VAL A 39 -2.56 -3.38 -6.50
N PHE A 40 -2.42 -2.40 -7.39
CA PHE A 40 -3.52 -1.89 -8.23
C PHE A 40 -3.61 -2.66 -9.56
N HIS A 41 -2.45 -3.07 -10.09
CA HIS A 41 -2.29 -3.89 -11.30
C HIS A 41 -0.99 -4.70 -11.18
N PRO A 42 -0.78 -5.80 -11.94
CA PRO A 42 0.45 -6.60 -11.85
C PRO A 42 1.77 -5.86 -12.12
N ARG A 43 1.72 -4.63 -12.65
CA ARG A 43 2.88 -3.75 -12.86
C ARG A 43 2.73 -2.39 -12.17
N ASP A 44 1.68 -2.22 -11.37
CA ASP A 44 1.34 -0.97 -10.70
C ASP A 44 1.11 -1.21 -9.21
N HIS A 45 2.12 -0.82 -8.43
CA HIS A 45 2.22 -1.06 -7.00
C HIS A 45 2.44 0.27 -6.29
N MET A 46 1.79 0.44 -5.15
CA MET A 46 2.11 1.52 -4.22
C MET A 46 2.76 0.93 -2.98
N ILE A 47 3.94 1.44 -2.63
CA ILE A 47 4.67 1.05 -1.43
C ILE A 47 4.72 2.24 -0.48
N LEU A 48 4.30 2.04 0.75
CA LEU A 48 4.33 3.03 1.81
C LEU A 48 5.20 2.55 2.96
N ASP A 49 5.92 3.46 3.60
CA ASP A 49 6.72 3.21 4.80
C ASP A 49 6.16 3.96 6.01
N ALA A 50 6.33 3.38 7.20
CA ALA A 50 6.12 4.04 8.49
C ALA A 50 6.93 3.36 9.60
N ASP A 51 6.98 4.02 10.76
CA ASP A 51 7.59 3.45 11.97
C ASP A 51 6.62 2.56 12.77
N SER A 52 5.37 2.40 12.32
CA SER A 52 4.39 1.46 12.91
C SER A 52 3.37 0.97 11.89
N VAL A 53 2.77 -0.20 12.16
CA VAL A 53 1.66 -0.76 11.36
C VAL A 53 0.45 0.17 11.36
N LYS A 54 0.09 0.75 12.50
CA LYS A 54 -1.04 1.70 12.61
C LYS A 54 -0.80 2.97 11.77
N GLY A 55 0.46 3.41 11.68
CA GLY A 55 0.86 4.51 10.79
C GLY A 55 0.65 4.15 9.33
N LEU A 56 0.97 2.92 8.92
CA LEU A 56 0.67 2.44 7.56
C LEU A 56 -0.84 2.39 7.30
N GLU A 57 -1.63 1.83 8.20
CA GLU A 57 -3.09 1.74 8.06
C GLU A 57 -3.73 3.13 7.88
N THR A 58 -3.26 4.12 8.65
CA THR A 58 -3.72 5.51 8.54
C THR A 58 -3.35 6.11 7.17
N LYS A 59 -2.11 5.91 6.70
CA LYS A 59 -1.67 6.39 5.38
C LYS A 59 -2.45 5.71 4.25
N LEU A 60 -2.68 4.40 4.36
CA LEU A 60 -3.41 3.62 3.36
C LEU A 60 -4.86 4.08 3.22
N ALA A 61 -5.54 4.34 4.34
CA ALA A 61 -6.93 4.83 4.33
C ALA A 61 -7.10 6.13 3.53
N CYS A 62 -6.10 7.02 3.54
CA CYS A 62 -6.12 8.26 2.76
C CYS A 62 -5.59 8.08 1.34
N LEU A 63 -4.41 7.47 1.19
CA LEU A 63 -3.65 7.49 -0.06
C LEU A 63 -4.16 6.49 -1.08
N VAL A 64 -4.70 5.33 -0.67
CA VAL A 64 -5.18 4.33 -1.64
C VAL A 64 -6.35 4.89 -2.44
N ARG A 65 -7.31 5.54 -1.78
CA ARG A 65 -8.46 6.15 -2.45
C ARG A 65 -8.04 7.26 -3.42
N ALA A 66 -7.18 8.17 -2.99
CA ALA A 66 -6.68 9.23 -3.86
C ALA A 66 -5.92 8.66 -5.08
N SER A 67 -5.08 7.65 -4.85
CA SER A 67 -4.29 7.05 -5.92
C SER A 67 -5.14 6.19 -6.86
N PHE A 68 -6.22 5.59 -6.37
CA PHE A 68 -7.20 4.88 -7.20
C PHE A 68 -7.89 5.84 -8.18
N TYR A 69 -8.43 6.96 -7.69
CA TYR A 69 -9.08 7.94 -8.57
C TYR A 69 -8.12 8.59 -9.56
N GLY A 70 -6.88 8.89 -9.14
CA GLY A 70 -5.86 9.40 -10.06
C GLY A 70 -5.65 8.48 -11.26
N ARG A 71 -5.65 7.17 -11.04
CA ARG A 71 -5.53 6.17 -12.12
C ARG A 71 -6.77 6.10 -13.00
N MET A 72 -7.96 6.12 -12.41
CA MET A 72 -9.21 6.15 -13.19
C MET A 72 -9.24 7.34 -14.15
N LEU A 73 -8.79 8.52 -13.70
CA LEU A 73 -8.73 9.71 -14.55
C LEU A 73 -7.79 9.50 -15.75
N VAL A 74 -6.61 8.89 -15.55
CA VAL A 74 -5.68 8.56 -16.63
C VAL A 74 -6.30 7.56 -17.61
N GLU A 75 -6.92 6.49 -17.11
CA GLU A 75 -7.59 5.49 -17.96
C GLU A 75 -8.70 6.12 -18.83
N THR A 76 -9.51 7.00 -18.25
CA THR A 76 -10.57 7.71 -19.00
C THR A 76 -10.01 8.71 -20.01
N GLY A 77 -8.87 9.35 -19.73
CA GLY A 77 -8.24 10.32 -20.63
C GLY A 77 -7.45 9.68 -21.79
N THR A 78 -7.17 8.38 -21.73
CA THR A 78 -6.43 7.65 -22.79
C THR A 78 -7.35 7.07 -23.87
N SER A 79 -8.68 7.24 -23.73
CA SER A 79 -9.64 6.96 -24.79
C SER A 79 -9.79 8.17 -25.72
N VAL A 80 -8.76 8.45 -26.54
CA VAL A 80 -8.81 9.41 -27.65
C VAL A 80 -8.14 8.80 -28.87
#